data_AF-A0A7S4JF81-F1
#
_entry.id   AF-A0A7S4JF81-F1
#
_cell.length_a   1.000
_cell.length_b   1.000
_cell.length_c   1.000
_cell.angle_alpha   90.00
_cell.angle_beta   90.00
_cell.angle_gamma   90.00
#
_symmetry.space_group_name_H-M   'P 1'
#
loop_
_entity.id
_entity.type
_entity.pdbx_description
1 polymer ?
#
loop_
_entity_poly.entity_id
_entity_poly.type
_entity_poly.pdbx_seq_one_letter_code
_entity_poly.pdbx_strand_id
1 'polypeptide(L)'
;MNPTPELIREIEDACEQLSAGVGAGRVAAENFLVNVRKAENSLQLARQVLESSQRDSACFQAACMLKEGVLRDWSKLTADDRREMKSYVLQYVIQKKLSMKHFVRHQLLQAVAIMVKRGWFEEAPEYFNEMMTYVHTLVGEEGTRDCGIFLMRALLDEFSSSNRSVVGLTWEIHHQCQQRFHAEGHLKTFFTLAMSMIAASLDFLKHHQKDIDALTSSSGSHHWLIHCVEVINQSLNWDFTDAQAKGGVVGSFAPSLNGRNDVITPGAAWRDVFVQGSTLDLFYSLYATCRGSSNMAHVARQCLVDLAAIRGDVFPDDASRTMYLDHSLNSILALISAHSNDSEFVDVALILLRLVRNFQASTLVRSSHAQQHLSAMGEFTCMLMSRRSSLGDGWAAEALDHMLELWCGLSVAILHQDDDRCHMEAIGGFTAKIFSCFVEKCMHEASQEVQEWDQADDEHEDKSVLEERLTAIGCIGRLKVGEGMQQLVEMLAQRLEAIRSVVTDGRELPAMQASVALEQIHWLAQIAGH
;
A
#
# COMPACT_ATOMS: atom_id res chain seq x y z
N MET A 1 28.04 -18.40 32.36
CA MET A 1 27.13 -19.46 32.85
C MET A 1 27.39 -20.70 32.01
N ASN A 2 28.09 -21.72 32.51
CA ASN A 2 28.41 -22.87 31.65
C ASN A 2 27.12 -23.58 31.20
N PRO A 3 27.01 -23.98 29.93
CA PRO A 3 25.78 -24.54 29.42
C PRO A 3 25.71 -26.02 29.85
N THR A 4 25.01 -26.26 30.95
CA THR A 4 24.78 -27.61 31.50
C THR A 4 23.35 -28.06 31.20
N PRO A 5 23.06 -29.37 31.19
CA PRO A 5 21.70 -29.87 31.01
C PRO A 5 20.70 -29.29 32.02
N GLU A 6 21.15 -29.01 33.24
CA GLU A 6 20.34 -28.38 34.28
C GLU A 6 19.94 -26.95 33.91
N LEU A 7 20.88 -26.14 33.39
CA LEU A 7 20.61 -24.78 32.96
C LEU A 7 19.62 -24.74 31.77
N ILE A 8 19.72 -25.69 30.84
CA ILE A 8 18.78 -25.80 29.72
C ILE A 8 17.37 -26.11 30.25
N ARG A 9 17.25 -27.02 31.22
CA ARG A 9 15.97 -27.32 31.88
C ARG A 9 15.41 -26.10 32.63
N GLU A 10 16.25 -25.31 33.30
CA GLU A 10 15.82 -24.08 33.95
C GLU A 10 15.29 -23.03 32.95
N ILE A 11 15.93 -22.91 31.78
CA ILE A 11 15.44 -22.05 30.68
C ILE A 11 14.08 -22.55 30.19
N GLU A 12 13.96 -23.85 29.96
CA GLU A 12 12.72 -24.48 29.53
C GLU A 12 11.57 -24.25 30.53
N ASP A 13 11.83 -24.40 31.83
CA ASP A 13 10.85 -24.20 32.90
C ASP A 13 10.49 -22.71 33.05
N ALA A 14 11.45 -21.81 32.90
CA ALA A 14 11.20 -20.37 32.90
C ALA A 14 10.31 -19.95 31.71
N CYS A 15 10.50 -20.54 30.53
CA CYS A 15 9.65 -20.28 29.36
C CYS A 15 8.20 -20.74 29.56
N GLU A 16 7.99 -21.87 30.23
CA GLU A 16 6.65 -22.35 30.60
C GLU A 16 5.99 -21.42 31.62
N GLN A 17 6.71 -20.98 32.64
CA GLN A 17 6.21 -20.03 33.64
C GLN A 17 5.81 -18.68 33.04
N LEU A 18 6.54 -18.21 32.03
CA LEU A 18 6.20 -17.01 31.27
C LEU A 18 4.88 -17.17 30.49
N SER A 19 4.61 -18.37 29.98
CA SER A 19 3.43 -18.68 29.17
C SER A 19 2.18 -18.95 30.02
N ALA A 20 2.35 -19.43 31.26
CA ALA A 20 1.27 -19.85 32.15
C ALA A 20 0.47 -18.69 32.80
N GLY A 21 0.99 -17.46 32.79
CA GLY A 21 0.21 -16.25 33.09
C GLY A 21 -0.09 -15.97 34.59
N VAL A 22 0.53 -14.88 35.07
CA VAL A 22 0.27 -14.10 36.31
C VAL A 22 0.93 -14.60 37.61
N GLY A 23 1.62 -13.68 38.30
CA GLY A 23 2.20 -13.86 39.64
C GLY A 23 3.70 -13.55 39.72
N ALA A 24 4.28 -13.63 40.93
CA ALA A 24 5.70 -13.39 41.19
C ALA A 24 6.65 -14.34 40.41
N GLY A 25 6.17 -15.55 40.08
CA GLY A 25 6.92 -16.52 39.27
C GLY A 25 7.19 -16.06 37.84
N ARG A 26 6.26 -15.32 37.20
CA ARG A 26 6.46 -14.77 35.86
C ARG A 26 7.58 -13.72 35.85
N VAL A 27 7.58 -12.82 36.83
CA VAL A 27 8.59 -11.75 36.94
C VAL A 27 9.98 -12.37 37.22
N ALA A 28 10.04 -13.40 38.06
CA ALA A 28 11.27 -14.14 38.31
C ALA A 28 11.79 -14.84 37.04
N ALA A 29 10.93 -15.51 36.29
CA ALA A 29 11.26 -16.17 35.03
C ALA A 29 11.73 -15.17 33.96
N GLU A 30 11.05 -14.03 33.83
CA GLU A 30 11.44 -12.95 32.91
C GLU A 30 12.82 -12.38 33.25
N ASN A 31 13.04 -12.02 34.51
CA ASN A 31 14.34 -11.55 34.99
C ASN A 31 15.45 -12.58 34.77
N PHE A 32 15.16 -13.86 35.01
CA PHE A 32 16.08 -14.95 34.74
C PHE A 32 16.45 -15.01 33.26
N LEU A 33 15.48 -15.06 32.34
CA LEU A 33 15.75 -15.12 30.90
C LEU A 33 16.51 -13.89 30.41
N VAL A 34 16.19 -12.69 30.90
CA VAL A 34 16.95 -11.47 30.59
C VAL A 34 18.41 -11.59 31.04
N ASN A 35 18.66 -12.15 32.23
CA ASN A 35 20.03 -12.36 32.71
C ASN A 35 20.77 -13.42 31.90
N VAL A 36 20.10 -14.50 31.50
CA VAL A 36 20.66 -15.54 30.64
C VAL A 36 21.07 -14.94 29.28
N ARG A 37 20.26 -14.05 28.69
CA ARG A 37 20.60 -13.36 27.44
C ARG A 37 21.87 -12.49 27.56
N LYS A 38 22.11 -11.92 28.74
CA LYS A 38 23.29 -11.08 29.04
C LYS A 38 24.56 -11.87 29.36
N ALA A 39 24.51 -13.19 29.47
CA ALA A 39 25.68 -14.00 29.78
C ALA A 39 26.77 -13.87 28.70
N GLU A 40 28.05 -13.83 29.11
CA GLU A 40 29.18 -13.71 28.18
C GLU A 40 29.27 -14.85 27.16
N ASN A 41 28.79 -16.04 27.53
CA ASN A 41 28.77 -17.22 26.67
C ASN A 41 27.37 -17.49 26.07
N SER A 42 26.54 -16.46 25.92
CA SER A 42 25.16 -16.57 25.44
C SER A 42 25.04 -17.20 24.04
N LEU A 43 26.04 -17.00 23.17
CA LEU A 43 26.04 -17.58 21.82
C LEU A 43 26.19 -19.10 21.85
N GLN A 44 27.11 -19.60 22.67
CA GLN A 44 27.30 -21.04 22.87
C GLN A 44 26.09 -21.66 23.55
N LEU A 45 25.52 -20.98 24.55
CA LEU A 45 24.32 -21.44 25.25
C LEU A 45 23.11 -21.49 24.30
N ALA A 46 22.90 -20.47 23.47
CA ALA A 46 21.82 -20.45 22.49
C ALA A 46 21.91 -21.63 21.52
N ARG A 47 23.11 -21.92 21.00
CA ARG A 47 23.37 -23.09 20.14
C ARG A 47 22.99 -24.40 20.83
N GLN A 48 23.41 -24.59 22.08
CA GLN A 48 23.10 -25.82 22.81
C GLN A 48 21.60 -25.97 23.08
N VAL A 49 20.90 -24.88 23.47
CA VAL A 49 19.44 -24.91 23.67
C VAL A 49 18.71 -25.28 22.37
N LEU A 50 19.14 -24.72 21.23
CA LEU A 50 18.57 -25.07 19.91
C LEU A 50 18.81 -26.55 19.57
N GLU A 51 19.99 -27.09 19.86
CA GLU A 51 20.34 -28.48 19.53
C GLU A 51 19.63 -29.51 20.44
N SER A 52 19.39 -29.17 21.71
CA SER A 52 18.88 -30.12 22.72
C SER A 52 17.38 -29.99 23.02
N SER A 53 16.83 -28.77 23.02
CA SER A 53 15.46 -28.54 23.48
C SER A 53 14.43 -28.96 22.43
N GLN A 54 13.32 -29.52 22.91
CA GLN A 54 12.14 -29.80 22.08
C GLN A 54 11.01 -28.78 22.32
N ARG A 55 11.21 -27.80 23.23
CA ARG A 55 10.20 -26.79 23.56
C ARG A 55 10.35 -25.56 22.65
N ASP A 56 9.33 -25.29 21.83
CA ASP A 56 9.36 -24.17 20.85
C ASP A 56 9.61 -22.81 21.51
N SER A 57 9.09 -22.59 22.72
CA SER A 57 9.30 -21.37 23.49
C SER A 57 10.77 -21.20 23.91
N ALA A 58 11.44 -22.26 24.34
CA ALA A 58 12.87 -22.25 24.66
C ALA A 58 13.72 -22.03 23.40
N CYS A 59 13.39 -22.68 22.29
CA CYS A 59 14.03 -22.45 21.00
C CYS A 59 13.89 -21.00 20.52
N PHE A 60 12.73 -20.37 20.72
CA PHE A 60 12.54 -18.95 20.41
C PHE A 60 13.40 -18.05 21.31
N GLN A 61 13.47 -18.33 22.61
CA GLN A 61 14.35 -17.58 23.52
C GLN A 61 15.82 -17.75 23.15
N ALA A 62 16.24 -18.94 22.72
CA ALA A 62 17.57 -19.18 22.20
C ALA A 62 17.84 -18.38 20.91
N ALA A 63 16.86 -18.29 19.99
CA ALA A 63 16.97 -17.45 18.80
C ALA A 63 17.11 -15.95 19.14
N CYS A 64 16.35 -15.45 20.12
CA CYS A 64 16.50 -14.09 20.66
C CYS A 64 17.88 -13.87 21.30
N MET A 65 18.35 -14.83 22.08
CA MET A 65 19.66 -14.82 22.73
C MET A 65 20.80 -14.78 21.71
N LEU A 66 20.67 -15.53 20.61
CA LEU A 66 21.61 -15.53 19.51
C LEU A 66 21.62 -14.15 18.82
N LYS A 67 20.44 -13.61 18.46
CA LYS A 67 20.30 -12.27 17.86
C LYS A 67 20.95 -11.18 18.71
N GLU A 68 20.62 -11.10 20.00
CA GLU A 68 21.15 -10.09 20.92
C GLU A 68 22.65 -10.30 21.21
N GLY A 69 23.07 -11.55 21.40
CA GLY A 69 24.47 -11.90 21.66
C GLY A 69 25.38 -11.51 20.50
N VAL A 70 24.96 -11.76 19.25
CA VAL A 70 25.78 -11.45 18.07
C VAL A 70 25.98 -9.95 17.93
N LEU A 71 24.94 -9.16 18.20
CA LEU A 71 25.04 -7.71 18.17
C LEU A 71 25.97 -7.17 19.26
N ARG A 72 25.86 -7.71 20.48
CA ARG A 72 26.68 -7.30 21.62
C ARG A 72 28.16 -7.63 21.41
N ASP A 73 28.45 -8.84 20.94
CA ASP A 73 29.81 -9.37 20.85
C ASP A 73 30.41 -9.24 19.43
N TRP A 74 29.73 -8.56 18.50
CA TRP A 74 30.13 -8.44 17.09
C TRP A 74 31.60 -8.07 16.89
N SER A 75 32.08 -7.08 17.63
CA SER A 75 33.47 -6.57 17.57
C SER A 75 34.51 -7.55 18.10
N LYS A 76 34.10 -8.55 18.88
CA LYS A 76 34.97 -9.61 19.43
C LYS A 76 35.04 -10.84 18.53
N LEU A 77 34.04 -11.03 17.66
CA LEU A 77 33.97 -12.18 16.75
C LEU A 77 34.86 -11.94 15.53
N THR A 78 35.66 -12.95 15.15
CA THR A 78 36.42 -12.92 13.90
C THR A 78 35.50 -13.08 12.68
N ALA A 79 35.99 -12.73 11.48
CA ALA A 79 35.23 -12.93 10.24
C ALA A 79 34.82 -14.40 10.04
N ASP A 80 35.68 -15.34 10.42
CA ASP A 80 35.39 -16.78 10.34
C ASP A 80 34.33 -17.21 11.36
N ASP A 81 34.38 -16.71 12.61
CA ASP A 81 33.35 -16.98 13.63
C ASP A 81 31.97 -16.48 13.15
N ARG A 82 31.92 -15.29 12.56
CA ARG A 82 30.70 -14.70 12.00
C ARG A 82 30.15 -15.54 10.85
N ARG A 83 31.03 -15.99 9.94
CA ARG A 83 30.67 -16.85 8.80
C ARG A 83 30.17 -18.21 9.29
N GLU A 84 30.85 -18.85 10.22
CA GLU A 84 30.45 -20.14 10.79
C GLU A 84 29.08 -20.03 11.47
N MET A 85 28.86 -18.98 12.27
CA MET A 85 27.60 -18.79 12.98
C MET A 85 26.43 -18.59 12.02
N LYS A 86 26.61 -17.74 11.00
CA LYS A 86 25.60 -17.55 9.95
C LYS A 86 25.26 -18.87 9.27
N SER A 87 26.29 -19.62 8.84
CA SER A 87 26.12 -20.91 8.18
C SER A 87 25.41 -21.92 9.07
N TYR A 88 25.76 -21.98 10.36
CA TYR A 88 25.11 -22.83 11.34
C TYR A 88 23.61 -22.53 11.44
N VAL A 89 23.23 -21.25 11.62
CA VAL A 89 21.81 -20.87 11.77
C VAL A 89 21.01 -21.23 10.51
N LEU A 90 21.57 -20.95 9.34
CA LEU A 90 20.93 -21.27 8.05
C LEU A 90 20.74 -22.78 7.87
N GLN A 91 21.79 -23.57 8.13
CA GLN A 91 21.72 -25.03 8.05
C GLN A 91 20.74 -25.61 9.07
N TYR A 92 20.74 -25.09 10.30
CA TYR A 92 19.83 -25.51 11.36
C TYR A 92 18.36 -25.27 10.97
N VAL A 93 18.03 -24.09 10.45
CA VAL A 93 16.69 -23.75 9.96
C VAL A 93 16.23 -24.71 8.87
N ILE A 94 17.10 -25.01 7.90
CA ILE A 94 16.78 -25.93 6.79
C ILE A 94 16.60 -27.36 7.30
N GLN A 95 17.52 -27.86 8.13
CA GLN A 95 17.49 -29.22 8.65
C GLN A 95 16.26 -29.48 9.52
N LYS A 96 15.84 -28.51 10.33
CA LYS A 96 14.71 -28.62 11.27
C LYS A 96 13.40 -28.05 10.72
N LYS A 97 13.35 -27.65 9.44
CA LYS A 97 12.20 -26.98 8.82
C LYS A 97 10.86 -27.63 9.14
N LEU A 98 10.74 -28.96 8.97
CA LEU A 98 9.47 -29.68 9.15
C LEU A 98 8.99 -29.76 10.61
N SER A 99 9.91 -29.74 11.57
CA SER A 99 9.59 -29.82 13.01
C SER A 99 9.52 -28.46 13.70
N MET A 100 10.09 -27.41 13.09
CA MET A 100 10.21 -26.08 13.69
C MET A 100 8.99 -25.20 13.40
N LYS A 101 8.44 -24.58 14.44
CA LYS A 101 7.36 -23.58 14.30
C LYS A 101 7.81 -22.33 13.53
N HIS A 102 6.86 -21.72 12.83
CA HIS A 102 7.10 -20.53 11.99
C HIS A 102 7.74 -19.37 12.75
N PHE A 103 7.31 -19.08 13.99
CA PHE A 103 7.84 -17.95 14.76
C PHE A 103 9.31 -18.15 15.19
N VAL A 104 9.73 -19.38 15.50
CA VAL A 104 11.14 -19.69 15.79
C VAL A 104 11.99 -19.51 14.54
N ARG A 105 11.48 -20.03 13.41
CA ARG A 105 12.14 -19.91 12.11
C ARG A 105 12.33 -18.46 11.69
N HIS A 106 11.28 -17.66 11.81
CA HIS A 106 11.31 -16.23 11.51
C HIS A 106 12.35 -15.51 12.38
N GLN A 107 12.40 -15.78 13.68
CA GLN A 107 13.36 -15.16 14.58
C GLN A 107 14.82 -15.51 14.23
N LEU A 108 15.10 -16.75 13.83
CA LEU A 108 16.43 -17.19 13.40
C LEU A 108 16.84 -16.55 12.08
N LEU A 109 15.93 -16.48 11.09
CA LEU A 109 16.20 -15.83 9.81
C LEU A 109 16.37 -14.31 9.97
N GLN A 110 15.63 -13.67 10.89
CA GLN A 110 15.88 -12.28 11.26
C GLN A 110 17.25 -12.09 11.90
N ALA A 111 17.68 -13.02 12.76
CA ALA A 111 19.04 -12.98 13.31
C ALA A 111 20.08 -13.01 12.18
N VAL A 112 19.92 -13.90 11.18
CA VAL A 112 20.78 -13.93 9.99
C VAL A 112 20.77 -12.60 9.23
N ALA A 113 19.59 -12.03 8.96
CA ALA A 113 19.49 -10.74 8.27
C ALA A 113 20.25 -9.62 9.01
N ILE A 114 20.16 -9.60 10.33
CA ILE A 114 20.92 -8.69 11.19
C ILE A 114 22.43 -8.91 11.07
N MET A 115 22.90 -10.16 11.07
CA MET A 115 24.34 -10.44 10.86
C MET A 115 24.81 -9.95 9.50
N VAL A 116 24.00 -10.15 8.45
CA VAL A 116 24.32 -9.69 7.11
C VAL A 116 24.40 -8.17 7.06
N LYS A 117 23.39 -7.45 7.58
CA LYS A 117 23.42 -5.98 7.60
C LYS A 117 24.56 -5.43 8.47
N ARG A 118 24.84 -6.05 9.62
CA ARG A 118 25.92 -5.61 10.52
C ARG A 118 27.30 -5.78 9.89
N GLY A 119 27.49 -6.82 9.08
CA GLY A 119 28.70 -7.04 8.30
C GLY A 119 28.83 -6.20 7.04
N TRP A 120 27.80 -5.43 6.63
CA TRP A 120 27.70 -4.78 5.31
C TRP A 120 28.93 -3.97 4.87
N PHE A 121 29.59 -3.30 5.82
CA PHE A 121 30.78 -2.49 5.56
C PHE A 121 32.08 -3.08 6.13
N GLU A 122 32.00 -4.20 6.85
CA GLU A 122 33.16 -4.85 7.49
C GLU A 122 33.65 -6.08 6.72
N GLU A 123 32.75 -6.77 6.02
CA GLU A 123 33.05 -7.97 5.24
C GLU A 123 33.46 -7.63 3.79
N ALA A 124 34.10 -8.59 3.12
CA ALA A 124 34.48 -8.46 1.72
C ALA A 124 33.24 -8.34 0.80
N PRO A 125 33.30 -7.60 -0.33
CA PRO A 125 32.17 -7.43 -1.23
C PRO A 125 31.52 -8.75 -1.70
N GLU A 126 32.32 -9.80 -1.87
CA GLU A 126 31.88 -11.13 -2.29
C GLU A 126 30.89 -11.77 -1.30
N TYR A 127 31.01 -11.45 -0.01
CA TYR A 127 30.18 -12.00 1.05
C TYR A 127 28.68 -11.76 0.81
N PHE A 128 28.33 -10.60 0.24
CA PHE A 128 26.94 -10.24 -0.04
C PHE A 128 26.43 -10.91 -1.31
N ASN A 129 27.26 -10.97 -2.35
CA ASN A 129 26.91 -11.69 -3.58
C ASN A 129 26.71 -13.19 -3.30
N GLU A 130 27.52 -13.79 -2.43
CA GLU A 130 27.31 -15.15 -1.94
C GLU A 130 25.98 -15.31 -1.22
N MET A 131 25.62 -14.35 -0.34
CA MET A 131 24.32 -14.37 0.34
C MET A 131 23.13 -14.25 -0.62
N MET A 132 23.22 -13.38 -1.63
CA MET A 132 22.16 -13.25 -2.64
C MET A 132 22.05 -14.52 -3.50
N THR A 133 23.18 -15.09 -3.90
CA THR A 133 23.22 -16.37 -4.64
C THR A 133 22.59 -17.48 -3.81
N TYR A 134 22.89 -17.52 -2.51
CA TYR A 134 22.31 -18.50 -1.59
C TYR A 134 20.79 -18.33 -1.46
N VAL A 135 20.28 -17.11 -1.29
CA VAL A 135 18.83 -16.82 -1.28
C VAL A 135 18.19 -17.30 -2.57
N HIS A 136 18.77 -16.98 -3.73
CA HIS A 136 18.25 -17.39 -5.03
C HIS A 136 18.17 -18.92 -5.16
N THR A 137 19.21 -19.64 -4.75
CA THR A 137 19.23 -21.11 -4.73
C THR A 137 18.11 -21.68 -3.84
N LEU A 138 17.95 -21.16 -2.62
CA LEU A 138 16.90 -21.63 -1.72
C LEU A 138 15.50 -21.41 -2.30
N VAL A 139 15.24 -20.24 -2.91
CA VAL A 139 13.92 -19.94 -3.51
C VAL A 139 13.62 -20.88 -4.69
N GLY A 140 14.63 -21.24 -5.48
CA GLY A 140 14.48 -22.14 -6.62
C GLY A 140 14.09 -23.57 -6.25
N GLU A 141 14.60 -24.10 -5.14
CA GLU A 141 14.39 -25.48 -4.71
C GLU A 141 13.08 -25.67 -3.92
N GLU A 142 12.19 -26.57 -4.36
CA GLU A 142 10.90 -26.81 -3.69
C GLU A 142 11.04 -27.14 -2.19
N GLY A 143 12.10 -27.86 -1.81
CA GLY A 143 12.36 -28.28 -0.43
C GLY A 143 12.75 -27.13 0.50
N THR A 144 13.29 -26.02 -0.02
CA THR A 144 13.87 -24.92 0.77
C THR A 144 13.29 -23.54 0.42
N ARG A 145 12.37 -23.48 -0.55
CA ARG A 145 11.73 -22.27 -1.08
C ARG A 145 11.15 -21.32 -0.04
N ASP A 146 10.36 -21.83 0.88
CA ASP A 146 9.77 -21.04 1.97
C ASP A 146 10.85 -20.40 2.85
N CYS A 147 11.90 -21.14 3.22
CA CYS A 147 13.05 -20.60 3.94
C CYS A 147 13.78 -19.53 3.14
N GLY A 148 13.95 -19.72 1.83
CA GLY A 148 14.53 -18.72 0.92
C GLY A 148 13.71 -17.44 0.88
N ILE A 149 12.38 -17.54 0.74
CA ILE A 149 11.47 -16.39 0.70
C ILE A 149 11.43 -15.67 2.04
N PHE A 150 11.40 -16.41 3.16
CA PHE A 150 11.43 -15.79 4.50
C PHE A 150 12.76 -15.10 4.79
N LEU A 151 13.88 -15.66 4.32
CA LEU A 151 15.18 -15.02 4.42
C LEU A 151 15.25 -13.76 3.56
N MET A 152 14.75 -13.84 2.32
CA MET A 152 14.61 -12.67 1.43
C MET A 152 13.79 -11.57 2.09
N ARG A 153 12.65 -11.91 2.70
CA ARG A 153 11.80 -10.97 3.44
C ARG A 153 12.53 -10.36 4.64
N ALA A 154 13.16 -11.19 5.47
CA ALA A 154 13.91 -10.73 6.64
C ALA A 154 15.06 -9.77 6.27
N LEU A 155 15.77 -10.07 5.17
CA LEU A 155 16.80 -9.19 4.62
C LEU A 155 16.20 -7.86 4.15
N LEU A 156 15.10 -7.89 3.39
CA LEU A 156 14.46 -6.65 2.93
C LEU A 156 13.97 -5.80 4.11
N ASP A 157 13.32 -6.40 5.11
CA ASP A 157 12.88 -5.73 6.33
C ASP A 157 14.05 -5.08 7.05
N GLU A 158 15.14 -5.82 7.24
CA GLU A 158 16.32 -5.34 7.94
C GLU A 158 16.95 -4.17 7.20
N PHE A 159 17.12 -4.24 5.87
CA PHE A 159 17.73 -3.17 5.07
C PHE A 159 16.81 -1.97 4.82
N SER A 160 15.49 -2.14 4.89
CA SER A 160 14.51 -1.04 4.76
C SER A 160 14.42 -0.16 6.01
N SER A 161 14.83 -0.67 7.17
CA SER A 161 14.61 0.00 8.46
C SER A 161 15.50 1.23 8.67
N SER A 162 14.86 2.41 8.77
CA SER A 162 15.46 3.69 9.20
C SER A 162 15.64 3.80 10.72
N ASN A 163 15.26 2.77 11.48
CA ASN A 163 15.20 2.82 12.94
C ASN A 163 16.59 2.69 13.58
N ARG A 164 16.87 3.65 14.47
CA ARG A 164 18.17 4.01 15.06
C ARG A 164 18.74 3.06 16.13
N SER A 165 18.22 1.85 16.39
CA SER A 165 18.54 1.21 17.69
C SER A 165 18.71 -0.31 17.75
N VAL A 166 18.34 -1.11 16.74
CA VAL A 166 18.40 -2.58 16.92
C VAL A 166 19.75 -3.18 16.53
N VAL A 167 20.45 -2.62 15.54
CA VAL A 167 21.69 -3.23 15.00
C VAL A 167 22.97 -2.61 15.59
N GLY A 168 22.86 -1.60 16.45
CA GLY A 168 24.02 -0.89 17.01
C GLY A 168 24.80 -0.06 15.98
N LEU A 169 24.16 0.29 14.87
CA LEU A 169 24.72 1.12 13.79
C LEU A 169 24.20 2.57 13.91
N THR A 170 24.97 3.54 13.42
CA THR A 170 24.50 4.93 13.33
C THR A 170 23.45 5.05 12.22
N TRP A 171 22.65 6.13 12.28
CA TRP A 171 21.66 6.40 11.25
C TRP A 171 22.28 6.55 9.86
N GLU A 172 23.46 7.17 9.75
CA GLU A 172 24.17 7.32 8.48
C GLU A 172 24.50 5.96 7.86
N ILE A 173 24.92 5.00 8.68
CA ILE A 173 25.23 3.64 8.21
C ILE A 173 23.95 2.93 7.76
N HIS A 174 22.82 3.08 8.47
CA HIS A 174 21.53 2.54 8.04
C HIS A 174 21.13 3.08 6.65
N HIS A 175 21.26 4.40 6.46
CA HIS A 175 20.94 5.04 5.19
C HIS A 175 21.87 4.59 4.05
N GLN A 176 23.18 4.47 4.32
CA GLN A 176 24.13 3.96 3.32
C GLN A 176 23.86 2.49 2.96
N CYS A 177 23.47 1.64 3.92
CA CYS A 177 23.05 0.26 3.63
C CYS A 177 21.84 0.26 2.68
N GLN A 178 20.83 1.09 2.97
CA GLN A 178 19.62 1.20 2.16
C GLN A 178 19.95 1.63 0.71
N GLN A 179 20.78 2.66 0.54
CA GLN A 179 21.19 3.15 -0.77
C GLN A 179 22.01 2.12 -1.55
N ARG A 180 23.02 1.50 -0.93
CA ARG A 180 23.82 0.45 -1.60
C ARG A 180 22.98 -0.76 -1.97
N PHE A 181 22.03 -1.16 -1.13
CA PHE A 181 21.14 -2.30 -1.41
C PHE A 181 20.33 -2.09 -2.71
N HIS A 182 19.90 -0.86 -2.97
CA HIS A 182 19.26 -0.48 -4.23
C HIS A 182 20.27 -0.31 -5.38
N ALA A 183 21.34 0.45 -5.16
CA ALA A 183 22.33 0.79 -6.20
C ALA A 183 23.09 -0.43 -6.75
N GLU A 184 23.34 -1.45 -5.93
CA GLU A 184 23.98 -2.71 -6.34
C GLU A 184 23.00 -3.71 -6.99
N GLY A 185 21.71 -3.36 -7.10
CA GLY A 185 20.71 -4.16 -7.79
C GLY A 185 20.02 -5.23 -6.94
N HIS A 186 20.39 -5.40 -5.66
CA HIS A 186 19.82 -6.43 -4.78
C HIS A 186 18.30 -6.25 -4.59
N LEU A 187 17.84 -5.01 -4.46
CA LEU A 187 16.41 -4.68 -4.40
C LEU A 187 15.66 -5.15 -5.66
N LYS A 188 16.24 -4.91 -6.83
CA LYS A 188 15.67 -5.33 -8.12
C LYS A 188 15.64 -6.85 -8.22
N THR A 189 16.71 -7.53 -7.81
CA THR A 189 16.76 -9.00 -7.76
C THR A 189 15.64 -9.57 -6.89
N PHE A 190 15.46 -9.06 -5.67
CA PHE A 190 14.40 -9.52 -4.76
C PHE A 190 13.00 -9.29 -5.34
N PHE A 191 12.76 -8.10 -5.92
CA PHE A 191 11.51 -7.79 -6.59
C PHE A 191 11.23 -8.76 -7.75
N THR A 192 12.19 -8.98 -8.65
CA THR A 192 12.02 -9.88 -9.81
C THR A 192 11.83 -11.33 -9.40
N LEU A 193 12.52 -11.78 -8.36
CA LEU A 193 12.39 -13.13 -7.84
C LEU A 193 10.98 -13.32 -7.24
N ALA A 194 10.51 -12.39 -6.41
CA ALA A 194 9.15 -12.41 -5.88
C ALA A 194 8.09 -12.41 -7.00
N MET A 195 8.26 -11.61 -8.06
CA MET A 195 7.37 -11.62 -9.22
C MET A 195 7.32 -12.99 -9.91
N SER A 196 8.48 -13.62 -10.14
CA SER A 196 8.54 -14.96 -10.76
C SER A 196 7.80 -16.00 -9.93
N MET A 197 7.91 -15.93 -8.59
CA MET A 197 7.21 -16.82 -7.67
C MET A 197 5.70 -16.59 -7.67
N ILE A 198 5.25 -15.33 -7.74
CA ILE A 198 3.84 -15.00 -7.90
C ILE A 198 3.31 -15.51 -9.23
N ALA A 199 4.03 -15.26 -10.33
CA ALA A 199 3.63 -15.70 -11.67
C ALA A 199 3.45 -17.23 -11.72
N ALA A 200 4.42 -17.99 -11.20
CA ALA A 200 4.33 -19.45 -11.11
C ALA A 200 3.14 -19.92 -10.25
N SER A 201 2.86 -19.21 -9.14
CA SER A 201 1.75 -19.54 -8.25
C SER A 201 0.38 -19.28 -8.90
N LEU A 202 0.25 -18.16 -9.61
CA LEU A 202 -0.97 -17.81 -10.34
C LEU A 202 -1.20 -18.77 -11.51
N ASP A 203 -0.14 -19.18 -12.21
CA ASP A 203 -0.23 -20.19 -13.27
C ASP A 203 -0.69 -21.54 -12.70
N PHE A 204 -0.13 -21.95 -11.56
CA PHE A 204 -0.56 -23.16 -10.85
C PHE A 204 -2.04 -23.08 -10.44
N LEU A 205 -2.48 -21.95 -9.89
CA LEU A 205 -3.88 -21.69 -9.50
C LEU A 205 -4.83 -21.78 -10.69
N LYS A 206 -4.47 -21.16 -11.82
CA LYS A 206 -5.26 -21.20 -13.06
C LYS A 206 -5.46 -22.62 -13.58
N HIS A 207 -4.42 -23.45 -13.53
CA HIS A 207 -4.48 -24.83 -14.03
C HIS A 207 -5.18 -25.82 -13.09
N HIS A 208 -5.11 -25.60 -11.77
CA HIS A 208 -5.64 -26.55 -10.78
C HIS A 208 -6.94 -26.13 -10.14
N GLN A 209 -7.46 -24.93 -10.46
CA GLN A 209 -8.73 -24.40 -9.96
C GLN A 209 -8.84 -24.42 -8.42
N LYS A 210 -7.71 -24.18 -7.75
CA LYS A 210 -7.64 -24.20 -6.28
C LYS A 210 -8.04 -22.86 -5.70
N ASP A 211 -8.56 -22.91 -4.49
CA ASP A 211 -8.79 -21.74 -3.66
C ASP A 211 -7.44 -21.16 -3.17
N ILE A 212 -7.26 -19.86 -3.35
CA ILE A 212 -6.06 -19.13 -2.94
C ILE A 212 -5.91 -19.15 -1.41
N ASP A 213 -7.01 -19.07 -0.64
CA ASP A 213 -6.95 -19.06 0.82
C ASP A 213 -6.50 -20.42 1.35
N ALA A 214 -6.98 -21.51 0.76
CA ALA A 214 -6.52 -22.86 1.08
C ALA A 214 -5.03 -23.05 0.75
N LEU A 215 -4.58 -22.54 -0.40
CA LEU A 215 -3.17 -22.65 -0.82
C LEU A 215 -2.20 -21.84 0.05
N THR A 216 -2.64 -20.69 0.55
CA THR A 216 -1.82 -19.76 1.33
C THR A 216 -2.00 -19.89 2.84
N SER A 217 -2.91 -20.76 3.30
CA SER A 217 -2.99 -21.20 4.69
C SER A 217 -1.64 -21.70 5.23
N SER A 218 -1.43 -21.70 6.54
CA SER A 218 -0.14 -22.11 7.16
C SER A 218 0.32 -23.53 6.79
N SER A 219 -0.63 -24.44 6.53
CA SER A 219 -0.36 -25.81 6.08
C SER A 219 -0.36 -25.94 4.55
N GLY A 220 -0.61 -24.84 3.83
CA GLY A 220 -0.73 -24.78 2.39
C GLY A 220 0.63 -24.86 1.68
N SER A 221 0.62 -25.47 0.49
CA SER A 221 1.82 -25.59 -0.36
C SER A 221 2.44 -24.26 -0.77
N HIS A 222 1.66 -23.17 -0.75
CA HIS A 222 2.06 -21.82 -1.15
C HIS A 222 1.88 -20.80 -0.01
N HIS A 223 1.99 -21.25 1.25
CA HIS A 223 1.92 -20.36 2.43
C HIS A 223 2.93 -19.19 2.41
N TRP A 224 3.98 -19.29 1.59
CA TRP A 224 4.99 -18.26 1.37
C TRP A 224 4.56 -17.16 0.36
N LEU A 225 3.45 -17.32 -0.36
CA LEU A 225 3.04 -16.42 -1.43
C LEU A 225 2.76 -15.00 -0.93
N ILE A 226 2.11 -14.86 0.23
CA ILE A 226 1.86 -13.56 0.85
C ILE A 226 3.17 -12.80 1.09
N HIS A 227 4.23 -13.49 1.52
CA HIS A 227 5.54 -12.86 1.73
C HIS A 227 6.19 -12.39 0.42
N CYS A 228 5.88 -13.01 -0.73
CA CYS A 228 6.32 -12.48 -2.03
C CYS A 228 5.62 -11.16 -2.36
N VAL A 229 4.30 -11.09 -2.11
CA VAL A 229 3.51 -9.85 -2.31
C VAL A 229 3.99 -8.75 -1.35
N GLU A 230 4.29 -9.09 -0.10
CA GLU A 230 4.85 -8.16 0.89
C GLU A 230 6.24 -7.67 0.48
N VAL A 231 7.11 -8.55 -0.04
CA VAL A 231 8.44 -8.17 -0.58
C VAL A 231 8.29 -7.15 -1.70
N ILE A 232 7.35 -7.36 -2.61
CA ILE A 232 7.04 -6.38 -3.65
C ILE A 232 6.53 -5.07 -3.04
N ASN A 233 5.55 -5.12 -2.13
CA ASN A 233 4.97 -3.92 -1.54
C ASN A 233 6.01 -3.06 -0.81
N GLN A 234 6.92 -3.70 -0.06
CA GLN A 234 8.00 -3.00 0.61
C GLN A 234 9.05 -2.46 -0.36
N SER A 235 9.32 -3.18 -1.46
CA SER A 235 10.24 -2.72 -2.50
C SER A 235 9.69 -1.50 -3.26
N LEU A 236 8.38 -1.42 -3.49
CA LEU A 236 7.73 -0.25 -4.10
C LEU A 236 7.75 0.96 -3.17
N ASN A 237 7.70 0.74 -1.85
CA ASN A 237 7.87 1.79 -0.84
C ASN A 237 9.33 2.16 -0.54
N TRP A 238 10.29 1.64 -1.30
CA TRP A 238 11.68 2.02 -1.13
C TRP A 238 11.89 3.50 -1.47
N ASP A 239 12.89 4.12 -0.84
CA ASP A 239 13.30 5.46 -1.22
C ASP A 239 14.15 5.39 -2.50
N PHE A 240 13.50 5.65 -3.63
CA PHE A 240 14.16 5.70 -4.94
C PHE A 240 14.78 7.08 -5.25
N THR A 241 14.78 8.01 -4.29
CA THR A 241 15.44 9.30 -4.51
C THR A 241 16.95 9.14 -4.41
N ASP A 242 17.66 9.45 -5.50
CA ASP A 242 19.10 9.58 -5.46
C ASP A 242 19.46 10.76 -4.54
N ALA A 243 20.11 10.49 -3.41
CA ALA A 243 20.60 11.55 -2.52
C ALA A 243 21.62 12.49 -3.21
N GLN A 244 22.16 12.10 -4.36
CA GLN A 244 23.02 12.97 -5.18
C GLN A 244 22.24 13.91 -6.11
N ALA A 245 21.00 13.58 -6.48
CA ALA A 245 20.21 14.34 -7.46
C ALA A 245 19.49 15.55 -6.86
N LYS A 246 19.34 15.62 -5.53
CA LYS A 246 18.85 16.81 -4.82
C LYS A 246 19.91 17.23 -3.81
N GLY A 247 20.54 18.39 -4.03
CA GLY A 247 21.20 19.16 -2.98
C GLY A 247 20.23 19.71 -1.93
N GLY A 248 19.13 19.00 -1.68
CA GLY A 248 18.07 19.34 -0.75
C GLY A 248 18.29 18.64 0.59
N VAL A 249 17.86 19.31 1.65
CA VAL A 249 17.95 18.84 3.03
C VAL A 249 17.36 17.44 3.16
N VAL A 250 18.17 16.51 3.66
CA VAL A 250 17.74 15.21 4.17
C VAL A 250 16.59 15.46 5.18
N GLY A 251 15.38 15.01 4.85
CA GLY A 251 14.18 15.29 5.64
C GLY A 251 13.11 16.14 4.95
N SER A 252 13.22 16.42 3.65
CA SER A 252 12.08 16.91 2.87
C SER A 252 11.01 15.82 2.82
N PHE A 253 10.02 15.89 3.71
CA PHE A 253 8.78 15.13 3.61
C PHE A 253 8.19 15.41 2.22
N ALA A 254 8.26 14.43 1.32
CA ALA A 254 7.40 14.45 0.16
C ALA A 254 5.96 14.42 0.70
N PRO A 255 5.04 15.23 0.15
CA PRO A 255 3.63 15.08 0.50
C PRO A 255 3.26 13.61 0.26
N SER A 256 2.82 12.93 1.31
CA SER A 256 2.36 11.56 1.26
C SER A 256 0.85 11.56 1.42
N LEU A 257 0.13 11.11 0.40
CA LEU A 257 -1.27 10.72 0.58
C LEU A 257 -1.27 9.40 1.37
N ASN A 258 -1.95 9.40 2.51
CA ASN A 258 -2.13 8.23 3.37
C ASN A 258 -0.82 7.54 3.81
N GLY A 259 0.25 8.32 3.99
CA GLY A 259 1.53 7.81 4.47
C GLY A 259 2.33 6.97 3.44
N ARG A 260 1.93 6.97 2.15
CA ARG A 260 2.66 6.31 1.05
C ARG A 260 3.33 7.33 0.13
N ASN A 261 4.31 6.87 -0.66
CA ASN A 261 4.98 7.71 -1.65
C ASN A 261 4.02 8.05 -2.80
N ASP A 262 3.78 9.35 -2.98
CA ASP A 262 2.92 9.89 -4.03
C ASP A 262 3.54 9.81 -5.44
N VAL A 263 4.86 9.69 -5.48
CA VAL A 263 5.68 9.58 -6.69
C VAL A 263 6.81 8.59 -6.43
N ILE A 264 6.99 7.62 -7.33
CA ILE A 264 8.06 6.63 -7.31
C ILE A 264 8.91 6.81 -8.58
N THR A 265 10.20 7.09 -8.41
CA THR A 265 11.14 7.34 -9.54
C THR A 265 12.26 6.32 -9.56
N PRO A 266 12.01 5.09 -10.08
CA PRO A 266 12.94 3.99 -9.88
C PRO A 266 14.21 4.06 -10.74
N GLY A 267 14.26 4.97 -11.74
CA GLY A 267 15.39 5.10 -12.65
C GLY A 267 15.27 4.23 -13.90
N ALA A 268 16.04 4.56 -14.94
CA ALA A 268 16.12 3.77 -16.18
C ALA A 268 16.54 2.30 -15.97
N ALA A 269 17.26 1.99 -14.89
CA ALA A 269 17.69 0.62 -14.54
C ALA A 269 16.53 -0.34 -14.24
N TRP A 270 15.32 0.17 -14.00
CA TRP A 270 14.10 -0.62 -13.72
C TRP A 270 13.16 -0.72 -14.92
N ARG A 271 13.54 -0.18 -16.08
CA ARG A 271 12.69 -0.15 -17.29
C ARG A 271 12.27 -1.54 -17.76
N ASP A 272 13.19 -2.48 -17.73
CA ASP A 272 12.99 -3.89 -18.05
C ASP A 272 12.09 -4.62 -17.03
N VAL A 273 11.70 -3.97 -15.94
CA VAL A 273 10.76 -4.53 -14.96
C VAL A 273 9.43 -3.80 -15.06
N PHE A 274 9.40 -2.48 -14.88
CA PHE A 274 8.15 -1.74 -14.76
C PHE A 274 7.48 -1.39 -16.08
N VAL A 275 8.22 -1.22 -17.18
CA VAL A 275 7.63 -0.79 -18.46
C VAL A 275 7.11 -1.99 -19.29
N GLN A 276 7.27 -3.22 -18.78
CA GLN A 276 6.73 -4.41 -19.44
C GLN A 276 5.23 -4.56 -19.20
N GLY A 277 4.44 -4.72 -20.27
CA GLY A 277 3.00 -5.00 -20.15
C GLY A 277 2.69 -6.24 -19.30
N SER A 278 3.52 -7.29 -19.41
CA SER A 278 3.41 -8.51 -18.62
C SER A 278 3.53 -8.29 -17.11
N THR A 279 4.25 -7.24 -16.69
CA THR A 279 4.34 -6.87 -15.28
C THR A 279 3.00 -6.36 -14.78
N LEU A 280 2.36 -5.44 -15.51
CA LEU A 280 1.01 -4.98 -15.15
C LEU A 280 0.00 -6.13 -15.18
N ASP A 281 0.01 -6.96 -16.24
CA ASP A 281 -0.85 -8.14 -16.35
C ASP A 281 -0.72 -9.06 -15.13
N LEU A 282 0.50 -9.24 -14.62
CA LEU A 282 0.76 -10.05 -13.43
C LEU A 282 0.08 -9.47 -12.18
N PHE A 283 0.22 -8.16 -11.93
CA PHE A 283 -0.37 -7.51 -10.76
C PHE A 283 -1.90 -7.45 -10.80
N TYR A 284 -2.47 -7.16 -11.97
CA TYR A 284 -3.93 -7.21 -12.14
C TYR A 284 -4.45 -8.64 -12.04
N SER A 285 -3.74 -9.63 -12.57
CA SER A 285 -4.07 -11.05 -12.41
C SER A 285 -3.98 -11.49 -10.94
N LEU A 286 -2.97 -11.04 -10.20
CA LEU A 286 -2.82 -11.31 -8.77
C LEU A 286 -4.03 -10.80 -8.02
N TYR A 287 -4.36 -9.52 -8.19
CA TYR A 287 -5.50 -8.92 -7.51
C TYR A 287 -6.82 -9.58 -7.90
N ALA A 288 -7.07 -9.85 -9.18
CA ALA A 288 -8.28 -10.54 -9.63
C ALA A 288 -8.42 -11.94 -9.00
N THR A 289 -7.30 -12.65 -8.83
CA THR A 289 -7.29 -13.99 -8.23
C THR A 289 -7.50 -13.94 -6.71
N CYS A 290 -6.95 -12.93 -6.03
CA CYS A 290 -7.04 -12.79 -4.58
C CYS A 290 -8.16 -11.87 -4.09
N ARG A 291 -9.02 -11.35 -4.98
CA ARG A 291 -10.04 -10.33 -4.66
C ARG A 291 -10.95 -10.72 -3.49
N GLY A 292 -11.29 -12.01 -3.37
CA GLY A 292 -12.10 -12.55 -2.27
C GLY A 292 -11.33 -12.87 -0.99
N SER A 293 -10.00 -12.84 -1.01
CA SER A 293 -9.13 -13.17 0.13
C SER A 293 -8.93 -11.96 1.03
N SER A 294 -9.35 -12.05 2.29
CA SER A 294 -9.23 -10.94 3.26
C SER A 294 -7.77 -10.54 3.55
N ASN A 295 -6.83 -11.49 3.48
CA ASN A 295 -5.43 -11.25 3.84
C ASN A 295 -4.59 -10.71 2.67
N MET A 296 -4.85 -11.18 1.44
CA MET A 296 -4.02 -10.84 0.27
C MET A 296 -4.57 -9.68 -0.55
N ALA A 297 -5.89 -9.51 -0.61
CA ALA A 297 -6.51 -8.50 -1.48
C ALA A 297 -6.01 -7.09 -1.17
N HIS A 298 -5.91 -6.75 0.12
CA HIS A 298 -5.44 -5.43 0.54
C HIS A 298 -4.01 -5.17 0.06
N VAL A 299 -3.07 -6.07 0.35
CA VAL A 299 -1.65 -5.89 -0.04
C VAL A 299 -1.50 -5.85 -1.57
N ALA A 300 -2.28 -6.64 -2.31
CA ALA A 300 -2.30 -6.62 -3.77
C ALA A 300 -2.79 -5.26 -4.33
N ARG A 301 -3.88 -4.70 -3.77
CA ARG A 301 -4.36 -3.35 -4.15
C ARG A 301 -3.34 -2.27 -3.81
N GLN A 302 -2.67 -2.36 -2.66
CA GLN A 302 -1.60 -1.42 -2.29
C GLN A 302 -0.43 -1.47 -3.30
N CYS A 303 -0.08 -2.64 -3.84
CA CYS A 303 0.90 -2.73 -4.92
C CYS A 303 0.42 -2.02 -6.18
N LEU A 304 -0.85 -2.15 -6.57
CA LEU A 304 -1.43 -1.43 -7.71
C LEU A 304 -1.44 0.09 -7.50
N VAL A 305 -1.77 0.55 -6.29
CA VAL A 305 -1.71 1.97 -5.87
C VAL A 305 -0.29 2.53 -6.00
N ASP A 306 0.73 1.75 -5.66
CA ASP A 306 2.13 2.16 -5.81
C ASP A 306 2.60 2.11 -7.28
N LEU A 307 2.17 1.11 -8.07
CA LEU A 307 2.48 1.06 -9.51
C LEU A 307 1.90 2.24 -10.29
N ALA A 308 0.78 2.80 -9.83
CA ALA A 308 0.20 4.04 -10.34
C ALA A 308 1.02 5.29 -9.98
N ALA A 309 1.92 5.19 -9.00
CA ALA A 309 2.81 6.28 -8.58
C ALA A 309 4.12 6.34 -9.40
N ILE A 310 4.39 5.36 -10.27
CA ILE A 310 5.63 5.29 -11.05
C ILE A 310 5.72 6.44 -12.06
N ARG A 311 6.85 7.13 -12.05
CA ARG A 311 7.17 8.26 -12.94
C ARG A 311 8.67 8.35 -13.21
N GLY A 312 9.05 9.16 -14.18
CA GLY A 312 10.43 9.58 -14.40
C GLY A 312 11.07 8.92 -15.62
N ASP A 313 12.40 8.85 -15.59
CA ASP A 313 13.28 8.31 -16.63
C ASP A 313 13.17 6.78 -16.84
N VAL A 314 12.41 6.09 -15.99
CA VAL A 314 12.02 4.70 -16.21
C VAL A 314 11.35 4.51 -17.57
N PHE A 315 10.53 5.48 -18.01
CA PHE A 315 9.93 5.51 -19.33
C PHE A 315 10.92 6.05 -20.38
N PRO A 316 11.24 5.30 -21.45
CA PRO A 316 12.19 5.75 -22.49
C PRO A 316 11.68 6.92 -23.31
N ASP A 317 10.36 7.01 -23.53
CA ASP A 317 9.73 7.97 -24.42
C ASP A 317 8.25 8.16 -24.06
N ASP A 318 7.62 9.19 -24.65
CA ASP A 318 6.20 9.49 -24.44
C ASP A 318 5.27 8.35 -24.90
N ALA A 319 5.65 7.57 -25.92
CA ALA A 319 4.81 6.49 -26.44
C ALA A 319 4.71 5.33 -25.42
N SER A 320 5.83 4.91 -24.84
CA SER A 320 5.88 3.92 -23.76
C SER A 320 5.12 4.37 -22.51
N ARG A 321 5.20 5.67 -22.18
CA ARG A 321 4.45 6.29 -21.08
C ARG A 321 2.93 6.24 -21.35
N THR A 322 2.49 6.57 -22.56
CA THR A 322 1.07 6.46 -22.96
C THR A 322 0.61 5.00 -22.98
N MET A 323 1.41 4.06 -23.48
CA MET A 323 1.06 2.63 -23.49
C MET A 323 0.88 2.07 -22.08
N TYR A 324 1.76 2.44 -21.14
CA TYR A 324 1.62 2.06 -19.74
C TYR A 324 0.34 2.62 -19.12
N LEU A 325 0.07 3.92 -19.33
CA LEU A 325 -1.14 4.59 -18.86
C LEU A 325 -2.41 3.88 -19.40
N ASP A 326 -2.46 3.63 -20.71
CA ASP A 326 -3.59 2.97 -21.37
C ASP A 326 -3.82 1.58 -20.81
N HIS A 327 -2.75 0.79 -20.63
CA HIS A 327 -2.85 -0.55 -20.08
C HIS A 327 -3.39 -0.52 -18.63
N SER A 328 -2.85 0.35 -17.77
CA SER A 328 -3.32 0.49 -16.39
C SER A 328 -4.78 0.94 -16.31
N LEU A 329 -5.17 1.94 -17.11
CA LEU A 329 -6.55 2.44 -17.16
C LEU A 329 -7.51 1.35 -17.65
N ASN A 330 -7.18 0.65 -18.73
CA ASN A 330 -8.00 -0.45 -19.25
C ASN A 330 -8.22 -1.53 -18.19
N SER A 331 -7.16 -1.96 -17.51
CA SER A 331 -7.22 -3.02 -16.50
C SER A 331 -7.98 -2.63 -15.25
N ILE A 332 -7.78 -1.41 -14.71
CA ILE A 332 -8.50 -0.97 -13.50
C ILE A 332 -9.98 -0.68 -13.79
N LEU A 333 -10.30 -0.05 -14.93
CA LEU A 333 -11.69 0.25 -15.30
C LEU A 333 -12.50 -1.02 -15.59
N ALA A 334 -11.87 -2.05 -16.19
CA ALA A 334 -12.50 -3.35 -16.36
C ALA A 334 -12.89 -3.98 -15.01
N LEU A 335 -12.06 -3.84 -13.97
CA LEU A 335 -12.34 -4.35 -12.63
C LEU A 335 -13.53 -3.67 -11.95
N ILE A 336 -13.74 -2.37 -12.23
CA ILE A 336 -14.89 -1.61 -11.72
C ILE A 336 -16.19 -2.18 -12.31
N SER A 337 -16.21 -2.42 -13.62
CA SER A 337 -17.39 -2.90 -14.35
C SER A 337 -17.83 -4.32 -13.95
N ALA A 338 -16.91 -5.12 -13.41
CA ALA A 338 -17.09 -6.55 -13.18
C ALA A 338 -17.43 -6.92 -11.71
N HIS A 339 -18.26 -6.13 -11.01
CA HIS A 339 -18.68 -6.29 -9.59
C HIS A 339 -17.73 -5.66 -8.57
N SER A 340 -17.90 -4.36 -8.29
CA SER A 340 -17.12 -3.65 -7.26
C SER A 340 -17.73 -3.83 -5.86
N ASN A 341 -16.92 -4.30 -4.90
CA ASN A 341 -17.23 -4.17 -3.49
C ASN A 341 -16.94 -2.73 -3.04
N ASP A 342 -17.78 -2.17 -2.17
CA ASP A 342 -17.63 -0.77 -1.77
C ASP A 342 -16.27 -0.49 -1.09
N SER A 343 -15.71 -1.49 -0.39
CA SER A 343 -14.38 -1.41 0.25
C SER A 343 -13.20 -1.27 -0.72
N GLU A 344 -13.42 -1.43 -2.02
CA GLU A 344 -12.39 -1.29 -3.05
C GLU A 344 -12.40 0.10 -3.70
N PHE A 345 -13.47 0.87 -3.50
CA PHE A 345 -13.66 2.15 -4.16
C PHE A 345 -12.54 3.14 -3.88
N VAL A 346 -12.09 3.23 -2.63
CA VAL A 346 -11.04 4.17 -2.24
C VAL A 346 -9.72 3.83 -2.95
N ASP A 347 -9.29 2.57 -2.92
CA ASP A 347 -8.06 2.14 -3.60
C ASP A 347 -8.15 2.34 -5.13
N VAL A 348 -9.32 2.06 -5.73
CA VAL A 348 -9.57 2.27 -7.16
C VAL A 348 -9.51 3.75 -7.54
N ALA A 349 -10.20 4.61 -6.79
CA ALA A 349 -10.20 6.05 -7.03
C ALA A 349 -8.79 6.64 -6.85
N LEU A 350 -8.05 6.16 -5.86
CA LEU A 350 -6.66 6.56 -5.62
C LEU A 350 -5.72 6.12 -6.76
N ILE A 351 -5.90 4.91 -7.31
CA ILE A 351 -5.16 4.46 -8.51
C ILE A 351 -5.42 5.40 -9.68
N LEU A 352 -6.69 5.70 -9.97
CA LEU A 352 -7.08 6.60 -11.06
C LEU A 352 -6.49 8.01 -10.86
N LEU A 353 -6.59 8.57 -9.65
CA LEU A 353 -6.03 9.87 -9.29
C LEU A 353 -4.52 9.90 -9.54
N ARG A 354 -3.79 8.89 -9.04
CA ARG A 354 -2.33 8.79 -9.20
C ARG A 354 -1.92 8.65 -10.66
N LEU A 355 -2.60 7.80 -11.44
CA LEU A 355 -2.34 7.64 -12.87
C LEU A 355 -2.50 8.98 -13.60
N VAL A 356 -3.61 9.67 -13.41
CA VAL A 356 -3.86 10.95 -14.09
C VAL A 356 -2.86 12.04 -13.66
N ARG A 357 -2.61 12.16 -12.35
CA ARG A 357 -1.70 13.16 -11.78
C ARG A 357 -0.25 12.96 -12.22
N ASN A 358 0.23 11.72 -12.21
CA ASN A 358 1.63 11.40 -12.53
C ASN A 358 1.90 11.34 -14.03
N PHE A 359 0.93 10.92 -14.83
CA PHE A 359 1.06 10.84 -16.29
C PHE A 359 0.69 12.15 -17.00
N GLN A 360 0.12 13.13 -16.29
CA GLN A 360 -0.29 14.45 -16.77
C GLN A 360 -1.46 14.41 -17.77
N ALA A 361 -2.30 15.44 -17.73
CA ALA A 361 -3.47 15.58 -18.61
C ALA A 361 -3.12 15.48 -20.10
N SER A 362 -1.99 16.05 -20.53
CA SER A 362 -1.62 16.03 -21.94
C SER A 362 -1.34 14.63 -22.46
N THR A 363 -0.81 13.71 -21.64
CA THR A 363 -0.57 12.31 -22.04
C THR A 363 -1.89 11.55 -22.16
N LEU A 364 -2.81 11.77 -21.21
CA LEU A 364 -4.15 11.19 -21.23
C LEU A 364 -4.91 11.62 -22.50
N VAL A 365 -4.95 12.91 -22.80
CA VAL A 365 -5.72 13.44 -23.95
C VAL A 365 -5.11 13.04 -25.30
N ARG A 366 -3.79 12.79 -25.35
CA ARG A 366 -3.11 12.26 -26.55
C ARG A 366 -3.36 10.77 -26.81
N SER A 367 -3.90 10.03 -25.84
CA SER A 367 -4.21 8.62 -26.02
C SER A 367 -5.34 8.40 -27.03
N SER A 368 -5.23 7.36 -27.86
CA SER A 368 -6.32 6.92 -28.74
C SER A 368 -7.55 6.42 -27.97
N HIS A 369 -7.39 6.06 -26.70
CA HIS A 369 -8.45 5.54 -25.84
C HIS A 369 -9.01 6.59 -24.86
N ALA A 370 -8.54 7.84 -24.96
CA ALA A 370 -8.87 8.91 -24.00
C ALA A 370 -10.38 9.06 -23.75
N GLN A 371 -11.21 9.06 -24.81
CA GLN A 371 -12.66 9.21 -24.69
C GLN A 371 -13.31 8.05 -23.93
N GLN A 372 -12.85 6.82 -24.16
CA GLN A 372 -13.33 5.64 -23.44
C GLN A 372 -12.95 5.72 -21.95
N HIS A 373 -11.70 6.09 -21.65
CA HIS A 373 -11.24 6.20 -20.26
C HIS A 373 -11.95 7.32 -19.51
N LEU A 374 -12.09 8.50 -20.12
CA LEU A 374 -12.79 9.64 -19.53
C LEU A 374 -14.27 9.32 -19.28
N SER A 375 -14.94 8.63 -20.21
CA SER A 375 -16.33 8.20 -20.02
C SER A 375 -16.46 7.26 -18.82
N ALA A 376 -15.61 6.22 -18.75
CA ALA A 376 -15.66 5.25 -17.66
C ALA A 376 -15.31 5.87 -16.30
N MET A 377 -14.32 6.78 -16.25
CA MET A 377 -14.03 7.53 -15.03
C MET A 377 -15.20 8.43 -14.61
N GLY A 378 -15.87 9.08 -15.56
CA GLY A 378 -17.03 9.93 -15.28
C GLY A 378 -18.24 9.13 -14.80
N GLU A 379 -18.50 7.97 -15.42
CA GLU A 379 -19.53 7.03 -14.98
C GLU A 379 -19.24 6.50 -13.57
N PHE A 380 -17.98 6.18 -13.27
CA PHE A 380 -17.55 5.78 -11.92
C PHE A 380 -17.78 6.91 -10.92
N THR A 381 -17.40 8.15 -11.23
CA THR A 381 -17.65 9.32 -10.38
C THR A 381 -19.15 9.52 -10.10
N CYS A 382 -20.00 9.47 -11.12
CA CYS A 382 -21.46 9.58 -10.95
C CYS A 382 -22.04 8.41 -10.13
N MET A 383 -21.49 7.20 -10.29
CA MET A 383 -21.88 6.04 -9.49
C MET A 383 -21.52 6.22 -8.01
N LEU A 384 -20.34 6.76 -7.69
CA LEU A 384 -19.96 7.08 -6.32
C LEU A 384 -20.88 8.15 -5.71
N MET A 385 -21.23 9.19 -6.47
CA MET A 385 -22.20 10.20 -6.05
C MET A 385 -23.58 9.60 -5.74
N SER A 386 -24.04 8.63 -6.53
CA SER A 386 -25.34 8.00 -6.26
C SER A 386 -25.30 7.10 -5.02
N ARG A 387 -24.17 6.44 -4.75
CA ARG A 387 -23.96 5.54 -3.60
C ARG A 387 -23.57 6.21 -2.29
N ARG A 388 -23.08 7.46 -2.31
CA ARG A 388 -22.75 8.17 -1.06
C ARG A 388 -23.98 8.32 -0.17
N SER A 389 -23.78 8.17 1.14
CA SER A 389 -24.77 8.52 2.16
C SER A 389 -24.93 10.05 2.23
N SER A 390 -26.08 10.49 2.74
CA SER A 390 -26.31 11.92 3.04
C SER A 390 -25.39 12.47 4.13
N LEU A 391 -24.90 11.60 5.01
CA LEU A 391 -23.93 11.95 6.06
C LEU A 391 -22.52 12.21 5.51
N GLY A 392 -22.28 11.93 4.24
CA GLY A 392 -20.97 12.13 3.60
C GLY A 392 -19.89 11.15 4.09
N ASP A 393 -20.29 10.04 4.71
CA ASP A 393 -19.41 9.03 5.30
C ASP A 393 -19.32 7.75 4.46
N GLY A 394 -18.31 6.93 4.78
CA GLY A 394 -18.09 5.63 4.15
C GLY A 394 -17.27 5.64 2.86
N TRP A 395 -17.03 4.44 2.34
CA TRP A 395 -16.06 4.20 1.26
C TRP A 395 -16.39 4.94 -0.05
N ALA A 396 -17.67 5.10 -0.37
CA ALA A 396 -18.08 5.79 -1.60
C ALA A 396 -17.83 7.30 -1.52
N ALA A 397 -17.98 7.90 -0.33
CA ALA A 397 -17.74 9.31 -0.11
C ALA A 397 -16.23 9.64 -0.17
N GLU A 398 -15.40 8.86 0.52
CA GLU A 398 -13.93 9.01 0.46
C GLU A 398 -13.39 8.77 -0.97
N ALA A 399 -13.91 7.77 -1.68
CA ALA A 399 -13.55 7.54 -3.07
C ALA A 399 -14.00 8.69 -3.99
N LEU A 400 -15.16 9.30 -3.71
CA LEU A 400 -15.65 10.45 -4.47
C LEU A 400 -14.70 11.64 -4.30
N ASP A 401 -14.15 11.87 -3.12
CA ASP A 401 -13.19 12.96 -2.87
C ASP A 401 -11.95 12.83 -3.76
N HIS A 402 -11.38 11.62 -3.85
CA HIS A 402 -10.26 11.36 -4.76
C HIS A 402 -10.63 11.56 -6.24
N MET A 403 -11.85 11.19 -6.64
CA MET A 403 -12.31 11.42 -8.01
C MET A 403 -12.56 12.91 -8.30
N LEU A 404 -13.11 13.67 -7.35
CA LEU A 404 -13.29 15.12 -7.50
C LEU A 404 -11.94 15.84 -7.54
N GLU A 405 -10.97 15.42 -6.74
CA GLU A 405 -9.59 15.90 -6.82
C GLU A 405 -8.99 15.61 -8.22
N LEU A 406 -9.20 14.41 -8.75
CA LEU A 406 -8.75 14.02 -10.10
C LEU A 406 -9.31 14.96 -11.17
N TRP A 407 -10.64 15.14 -11.18
CA TRP A 407 -11.32 15.97 -12.17
C TRP A 407 -10.98 17.46 -12.02
N CYS A 408 -10.88 17.95 -10.79
CA CYS A 408 -10.43 19.31 -10.50
C CYS A 408 -9.00 19.53 -11.01
N GLY A 409 -8.07 18.62 -10.71
CA GLY A 409 -6.69 18.66 -11.17
C GLY A 409 -6.57 18.63 -12.69
N LEU A 410 -7.36 17.79 -13.38
CA LEU A 410 -7.46 17.80 -14.85
C LEU A 410 -7.94 19.15 -15.38
N SER A 411 -8.99 19.69 -14.77
CA SER A 411 -9.60 20.95 -15.19
C SER A 411 -8.63 22.12 -15.05
N VAL A 412 -7.96 22.23 -13.89
CA VAL A 412 -6.94 23.24 -13.64
C VAL A 412 -5.76 23.08 -14.60
N ALA A 413 -5.29 21.86 -14.83
CA ALA A 413 -4.16 21.61 -15.72
C ALA A 413 -4.44 22.01 -17.17
N ILE A 414 -5.69 21.87 -17.63
CA ILE A 414 -6.11 22.24 -19.00
C ILE A 414 -6.37 23.74 -19.11
N LEU A 415 -6.90 24.39 -18.08
CA LEU A 415 -7.15 25.84 -18.08
C LEU A 415 -5.88 26.71 -18.08
N HIS A 416 -4.72 26.13 -17.69
CA HIS A 416 -3.45 26.85 -17.57
C HIS A 416 -2.45 26.51 -18.70
N GLN A 417 -2.82 25.72 -19.70
CA GLN A 417 -1.96 25.47 -20.87
C GLN A 417 -2.18 26.56 -21.93
N ASP A 418 -1.36 26.59 -23.00
CA ASP A 418 -1.50 27.61 -24.07
C ASP A 418 -2.29 27.08 -25.29
N ASP A 419 -2.61 25.78 -25.32
CA ASP A 419 -3.16 25.04 -26.48
C ASP A 419 -4.60 24.53 -26.19
N ASP A 420 -5.40 25.39 -25.57
CA ASP A 420 -6.51 25.00 -24.67
C ASP A 420 -7.76 24.44 -25.34
N ARG A 421 -8.05 24.80 -26.60
CA ARG A 421 -9.38 24.54 -27.16
C ARG A 421 -9.68 23.06 -27.38
N CYS A 422 -8.74 22.33 -27.99
CA CYS A 422 -8.96 20.91 -28.29
C CYS A 422 -9.00 20.05 -27.02
N HIS A 423 -8.18 20.36 -26.02
CA HIS A 423 -8.20 19.65 -24.73
C HIS A 423 -9.46 19.95 -23.92
N MET A 424 -9.91 21.22 -23.89
CA MET A 424 -11.19 21.59 -23.26
C MET A 424 -12.38 20.91 -23.94
N GLU A 425 -12.40 20.83 -25.26
CA GLU A 425 -13.45 20.10 -25.99
C GLU A 425 -13.43 18.59 -25.66
N ALA A 426 -12.24 17.99 -25.53
CA ALA A 426 -12.08 16.57 -25.25
C ALA A 426 -12.62 16.15 -23.87
N ILE A 427 -12.50 17.01 -22.85
CA ILE A 427 -12.95 16.68 -21.48
C ILE A 427 -14.29 17.34 -21.09
N GLY A 428 -14.66 18.44 -21.75
CA GLY A 428 -15.72 19.33 -21.27
C GLY A 428 -17.10 18.67 -21.17
N GLY A 429 -17.44 17.74 -22.07
CA GLY A 429 -18.71 17.01 -21.97
C GLY A 429 -18.80 16.13 -20.72
N PHE A 430 -17.68 15.56 -20.28
CA PHE A 430 -17.63 14.74 -19.06
C PHE A 430 -17.72 15.59 -17.81
N THR A 431 -17.05 16.74 -17.78
CA THR A 431 -17.07 17.66 -16.63
C THR A 431 -18.44 18.30 -16.45
N ALA A 432 -19.13 18.67 -17.55
CA ALA A 432 -20.52 19.12 -17.51
C ALA A 432 -21.46 18.06 -16.94
N LYS A 433 -21.31 16.79 -17.35
CA LYS A 433 -22.10 15.67 -16.83
C LYS A 433 -21.86 15.44 -15.33
N ILE A 434 -20.61 15.49 -14.87
CA ILE A 434 -20.26 15.33 -13.45
C ILE A 434 -20.85 16.47 -12.62
N PHE A 435 -20.73 17.72 -13.10
CA PHE A 435 -21.34 18.88 -12.47
C PHE A 435 -22.87 18.72 -12.34
N SER A 436 -23.55 18.36 -13.43
CA SER A 436 -25.00 18.12 -13.43
C SER A 436 -25.39 17.03 -12.43
N CYS A 437 -24.66 15.92 -12.42
CA CYS A 437 -24.91 14.81 -11.51
C CYS A 437 -24.77 15.22 -10.03
N PHE A 438 -23.77 16.04 -9.72
CA PHE A 438 -23.58 16.58 -8.36
C PHE A 438 -24.73 17.51 -7.95
N VAL A 439 -25.10 18.46 -8.82
CA VAL A 439 -26.22 19.38 -8.56
C VAL A 439 -27.52 18.60 -8.33
N GLU A 440 -27.82 17.62 -9.17
CA GLU A 440 -29.00 16.77 -9.04
C GLU A 440 -29.00 15.96 -7.74
N LYS A 441 -27.85 15.40 -7.34
CA LYS A 441 -27.70 14.67 -6.07
C LYS A 441 -27.95 15.58 -4.88
N CYS A 442 -27.38 16.78 -4.85
CA CYS A 442 -27.64 17.78 -3.79
C CYS A 442 -29.13 18.14 -3.71
N MET A 443 -29.82 18.28 -4.85
CA MET A 443 -31.27 18.56 -4.82
C MET A 443 -32.09 17.42 -4.22
N HIS A 444 -31.66 16.18 -4.48
CA HIS A 444 -32.30 14.99 -3.94
C HIS A 444 -32.07 14.87 -2.43
N GLU A 445 -30.81 15.02 -1.98
CA GLU A 445 -30.42 15.00 -0.57
C GLU A 445 -31.14 16.10 0.22
N ALA A 446 -31.17 17.33 -0.30
CA ALA A 446 -31.92 18.45 0.29
C ALA A 446 -33.42 18.14 0.46
N SER A 447 -34.00 17.34 -0.44
CA SER A 447 -35.41 16.94 -0.33
C SER A 447 -35.61 15.86 0.73
N GLN A 448 -34.65 14.94 0.86
CA GLN A 448 -34.69 13.85 1.84
C GLN A 448 -34.46 14.36 3.26
N GLU A 449 -33.48 15.23 3.46
CA GLU A 449 -33.15 15.82 4.76
C GLU A 449 -34.36 16.52 5.39
N VAL A 450 -35.09 17.31 4.60
CA VAL A 450 -36.31 17.98 5.07
C VAL A 450 -37.45 17.00 5.39
N GLN A 451 -37.53 15.86 4.67
CA GLN A 451 -38.56 14.84 4.91
C GLN A 451 -38.27 13.99 6.15
N GLU A 452 -36.99 13.77 6.45
CA GLU A 452 -36.52 12.93 7.55
C GLU A 452 -36.13 13.73 8.80
N TRP A 453 -36.41 15.04 8.80
CA TRP A 453 -36.00 15.99 9.83
C TRP A 453 -36.40 15.59 11.27
N ASP A 454 -37.56 14.96 11.46
CA ASP A 454 -38.03 14.49 12.78
C ASP A 454 -37.27 13.24 13.30
N GLN A 455 -36.44 12.60 12.47
CA GLN A 455 -35.72 11.34 12.75
C GLN A 455 -34.19 11.46 12.65
N ALA A 456 -33.67 12.63 12.26
CA ALA A 456 -32.24 12.86 12.13
C ALA A 456 -31.59 13.12 13.50
N ASP A 457 -30.55 12.36 13.84
CA ASP A 457 -29.56 12.81 14.83
C ASP A 457 -28.81 14.03 14.24
N ASP A 458 -28.36 14.98 15.08
CA ASP A 458 -27.62 16.22 14.71
C ASP A 458 -26.22 15.96 14.07
N GLU A 459 -26.03 14.83 13.40
CA GLU A 459 -24.80 14.49 12.68
C GLU A 459 -24.86 15.07 11.26
N HIS A 460 -24.18 16.20 11.06
CA HIS A 460 -23.99 16.81 9.75
C HIS A 460 -22.58 16.54 9.22
N GLU A 461 -22.45 16.53 7.89
CA GLU A 461 -21.15 16.49 7.21
C GLU A 461 -20.21 17.59 7.73
N ASP A 462 -18.91 17.28 7.84
CA ASP A 462 -17.90 18.25 8.21
C ASP A 462 -17.87 19.41 7.19
N LYS A 463 -18.09 20.64 7.68
CA LYS A 463 -18.15 21.83 6.83
C LYS A 463 -16.88 22.04 6.00
N SER A 464 -15.71 21.64 6.51
CA SER A 464 -14.45 21.74 5.77
C SER A 464 -14.42 20.80 4.58
N VAL A 465 -14.89 19.57 4.75
CA VAL A 465 -14.99 18.55 3.69
C VAL A 465 -15.97 19.02 2.61
N LEU A 466 -17.12 19.58 3.03
CA LEU A 466 -18.09 20.13 2.10
C LEU A 466 -17.52 21.30 1.29
N GLU A 467 -16.79 22.23 1.93
CA GLU A 467 -16.16 23.37 1.26
C GLU A 467 -15.12 22.93 0.21
N GLU A 468 -14.34 21.88 0.51
CA GLU A 468 -13.39 21.28 -0.43
C GLU A 468 -14.12 20.66 -1.64
N ARG A 469 -15.21 19.91 -1.41
CA ARG A 469 -16.05 19.32 -2.47
C ARG A 469 -16.66 20.38 -3.37
N LEU A 470 -17.25 21.43 -2.80
CA LEU A 470 -17.83 22.54 -3.55
C LEU A 470 -16.77 23.28 -4.37
N THR A 471 -15.58 23.48 -3.81
CA THR A 471 -14.45 24.08 -4.53
C THR A 471 -14.02 23.23 -5.72
N ALA A 472 -13.92 21.90 -5.54
CA ALA A 472 -13.61 20.98 -6.62
C ALA A 472 -14.68 21.00 -7.72
N ILE A 473 -15.96 20.95 -7.35
CA ILE A 473 -17.09 20.99 -8.30
C ILE A 473 -17.15 22.33 -9.04
N GLY A 474 -16.94 23.46 -8.36
CA GLY A 474 -16.87 24.78 -9.00
C GLY A 474 -15.75 24.83 -10.05
N CYS A 475 -14.56 24.31 -9.73
CA CYS A 475 -13.46 24.19 -10.69
C CYS A 475 -13.82 23.31 -11.91
N ILE A 476 -14.52 22.19 -11.70
CA ILE A 476 -14.97 21.28 -12.76
C ILE A 476 -16.01 21.99 -13.66
N GLY A 477 -16.99 22.68 -13.06
CA GLY A 477 -18.04 23.42 -13.78
C GLY A 477 -17.50 24.56 -14.63
N ARG A 478 -16.38 25.17 -14.24
CA ARG A 478 -15.75 26.30 -14.96
C ARG A 478 -15.21 25.96 -16.35
N LEU A 479 -15.04 24.68 -16.70
CA LEU A 479 -14.72 24.30 -18.08
C LEU A 479 -15.90 24.48 -19.04
N LYS A 480 -17.12 24.40 -18.53
CA LYS A 480 -18.38 24.56 -19.27
C LYS A 480 -19.32 25.50 -18.53
N VAL A 481 -18.82 26.68 -18.16
CA VAL A 481 -19.55 27.70 -17.38
C VAL A 481 -20.93 27.97 -17.97
N GLY A 482 -21.05 28.08 -19.29
CA GLY A 482 -22.32 28.35 -19.95
C GLY A 482 -23.40 27.30 -19.66
N GLU A 483 -23.04 26.02 -19.77
CA GLU A 483 -23.96 24.89 -19.53
C GLU A 483 -24.29 24.79 -18.02
N GLY A 484 -23.28 24.88 -17.15
CA GLY A 484 -23.47 24.80 -15.70
C GLY A 484 -24.31 25.95 -15.14
N MET A 485 -24.03 27.19 -15.56
CA MET A 485 -24.79 28.36 -15.11
C MET A 485 -26.23 28.34 -15.63
N GLN A 486 -26.44 27.88 -16.87
CA GLN A 486 -27.80 27.72 -17.40
C GLN A 486 -28.61 26.75 -16.54
N GLN A 487 -28.05 25.58 -16.20
CA GLN A 487 -28.68 24.62 -15.32
C GLN A 487 -29.04 25.22 -13.96
N LEU A 488 -28.10 25.89 -13.29
CA LEU A 488 -28.33 26.51 -11.99
C LEU A 488 -29.45 27.58 -12.04
N VAL A 489 -29.44 28.44 -13.08
CA VAL A 489 -30.45 29.49 -13.26
C VAL A 489 -31.83 28.89 -13.50
N GLU A 490 -31.94 27.86 -14.35
CA GLU A 490 -33.22 27.19 -14.61
C GLU A 490 -33.79 26.54 -13.35
N MET A 491 -32.95 25.84 -12.57
CA MET A 491 -33.37 25.21 -11.32
C MET A 491 -33.76 26.24 -10.26
N LEU A 492 -32.98 27.31 -10.11
CA LEU A 492 -33.28 28.40 -9.18
C LEU A 492 -34.60 29.10 -9.54
N ALA A 493 -34.82 29.41 -10.82
CA ALA A 493 -36.04 30.05 -11.29
C ALA A 493 -37.28 29.19 -11.03
N GLN A 494 -37.19 27.86 -11.27
CA GLN A 494 -38.29 26.94 -10.97
C GLN A 494 -38.67 26.93 -9.49
N ARG A 495 -37.69 26.94 -8.57
CA ARG A 495 -37.95 26.92 -7.13
C ARG A 495 -38.44 28.28 -6.59
N LEU A 496 -37.89 29.38 -7.10
CA LEU A 496 -38.37 30.72 -6.75
C LEU A 496 -39.81 30.95 -7.19
N GLU A 497 -40.19 30.50 -8.40
CA GLU A 497 -41.57 30.61 -8.87
C GLU A 497 -42.52 29.75 -8.03
N ALA A 498 -42.10 28.56 -7.61
CA ALA A 498 -42.87 27.72 -6.69
C ALA A 498 -43.15 28.46 -5.37
N ILE A 499 -42.13 29.05 -4.75
CA ILE A 499 -42.29 29.85 -3.51
C ILE A 499 -43.14 31.10 -3.75
N ARG A 500 -42.93 31.81 -4.86
CA ARG A 500 -43.68 33.02 -5.20
C ARG A 500 -45.17 32.73 -5.32
N SER A 501 -45.56 31.64 -5.97
CA SER A 501 -46.96 31.24 -6.14
C SER A 501 -47.68 31.03 -4.80
N VAL A 502 -46.96 30.70 -3.72
CA VAL A 502 -47.50 30.63 -2.34
C VAL A 502 -47.81 32.00 -1.81
N VAL A 503 -46.82 32.88 -1.91
CA VAL A 503 -46.80 34.18 -1.26
C VAL A 503 -47.77 35.13 -1.95
N THR A 504 -47.88 35.07 -3.28
CA THR A 504 -48.71 36.01 -4.06
C THR A 504 -50.14 35.52 -4.29
N ASP A 505 -50.34 34.22 -4.54
CA ASP A 505 -51.65 33.73 -5.00
C ASP A 505 -52.51 33.15 -3.85
N GLY A 506 -52.00 33.20 -2.61
CA GLY A 506 -52.70 32.68 -1.43
C GLY A 506 -52.94 31.16 -1.47
N ARG A 507 -52.22 30.45 -2.35
CA ARG A 507 -52.25 28.99 -2.40
C ARG A 507 -51.44 28.44 -1.23
N GLU A 508 -52.05 27.62 -0.39
CA GLU A 508 -51.30 26.89 0.64
C GLU A 508 -50.38 25.87 -0.06
N LEU A 509 -49.09 26.18 -0.14
CA LEU A 509 -48.07 25.17 -0.37
C LEU A 509 -47.87 24.45 0.97
N PRO A 510 -47.94 23.10 1.00
CA PRO A 510 -47.65 22.35 2.21
C PRO A 510 -46.31 22.81 2.79
N ALA A 511 -46.25 23.06 4.11
CA ALA A 511 -45.05 23.56 4.77
C ALA A 511 -43.79 22.76 4.40
N MET A 512 -43.95 21.44 4.27
CA MET A 512 -42.92 20.51 3.80
C MET A 512 -42.34 20.89 2.42
N GLN A 513 -43.19 21.19 1.42
CA GLN A 513 -42.74 21.54 0.07
C GLN A 513 -42.06 22.92 0.02
N ALA A 514 -42.49 23.86 0.87
CA ALA A 514 -41.82 25.14 1.03
C ALA A 514 -40.43 24.98 1.65
N SER A 515 -40.30 24.16 2.69
CA SER A 515 -39.00 23.83 3.30
C SER A 515 -38.05 23.16 2.32
N VAL A 516 -38.53 22.17 1.54
CA VAL A 516 -37.73 21.52 0.48
C VAL A 516 -37.24 22.55 -0.55
N ALA A 517 -38.11 23.47 -0.98
CA ALA A 517 -37.73 24.50 -1.95
C ALA A 517 -36.68 25.47 -1.38
N LEU A 518 -36.78 25.84 -0.10
CA LEU A 518 -35.79 26.70 0.56
C LEU A 518 -34.43 26.01 0.70
N GLU A 519 -34.42 24.73 1.09
CA GLU A 519 -33.18 23.95 1.22
C GLU A 519 -32.49 23.75 -0.14
N GLN A 520 -33.27 23.46 -1.19
CA GLN A 520 -32.73 23.39 -2.55
C GLN A 520 -32.17 24.72 -3.04
N ILE A 521 -32.82 25.84 -2.71
CA ILE A 521 -32.29 27.18 -3.03
C ILE A 521 -30.97 27.44 -2.28
N HIS A 522 -30.87 27.00 -1.02
CA HIS A 522 -29.64 27.11 -0.24
C HIS A 522 -28.47 26.41 -0.94
N TRP A 523 -28.65 25.14 -1.33
CA TRP A 523 -27.65 24.38 -2.07
C TRP A 523 -27.29 25.01 -3.42
N LEU A 524 -28.28 25.44 -4.22
CA LEU A 524 -28.02 26.10 -5.50
C LEU A 524 -27.21 27.40 -5.31
N ALA A 525 -27.49 28.18 -4.26
CA ALA A 525 -26.76 29.40 -3.96
C ALA A 525 -25.31 29.12 -3.52
N GLN A 526 -25.09 28.08 -2.72
CA GLN A 526 -23.74 27.64 -2.35
C GLN A 526 -22.95 27.19 -3.58
N ILE A 527 -23.51 26.29 -4.39
CA ILE A 527 -22.85 25.76 -5.60
C ILE A 527 -22.52 26.89 -6.57
N ALA A 528 -23.42 27.86 -6.76
CA ALA A 528 -23.17 29.01 -7.64
C ALA A 528 -22.08 29.97 -7.12
N GLY A 529 -21.83 29.97 -5.81
CA GLY A 529 -20.83 30.82 -5.18
C GLY A 529 -19.39 30.33 -5.36
N HIS A 530 -19.20 29.01 -5.50
CA HIS A 530 -17.93 28.38 -5.83
C HIS A 530 -17.76 28.30 -7.35
#